data_AF-A0ABD5EEK7-F1
#
_entry.id   AF-A0ABD5EEK7-F1
#
_cell.length_a   1.000
_cell.length_b   1.000
_cell.length_c   1.000
_cell.angle_alpha   90.00
_cell.angle_beta   90.00
_cell.angle_gamma   90.00
#
_symmetry.space_group_name_H-M   'P 1'
#
loop_
_entity.id
_entity.type
_entity.pdbx_description
1 polymer ?
#
loop_
_entity_poly.entity_id
_entity_poly.type
_entity_poly.pdbx_seq_one_letter_code
_entity_poly.pdbx_strand_id
1 'polypeptide(L)'
;NGLASVDVVHRIVYDAEYLVLGLGDVYLGAPVATPLDPRHRLVTTKYNPARTWTPENAVGIGGAYLCIYGMEGPGGYQFVGRTTQIWNHRHPLVAQGFEPEHPWLLRFFDRIQWYPVSAEELLDLRADMAAGRGQVEITDGT
;
A
#
# COMPACT_ATOMS: atom_id res chain seq x y z
N ASN A 1 12.24 -17.07 -4.39
CA ASN A 1 11.02 -17.55 -3.72
C ASN A 1 10.64 -19.00 -4.03
N GLY A 2 11.07 -19.61 -5.14
CA GLY A 2 10.88 -21.06 -5.37
C GLY A 2 9.41 -21.51 -5.50
N LEU A 3 8.53 -20.59 -5.89
CA LEU A 3 7.08 -20.83 -5.99
C LEU A 3 6.73 -21.41 -7.36
N ALA A 4 5.68 -22.23 -7.40
CA ALA A 4 5.27 -22.98 -8.59
C ALA A 4 4.68 -22.10 -9.71
N SER A 5 4.02 -20.99 -9.37
CA SER A 5 3.42 -20.08 -10.35
C SER A 5 3.26 -18.66 -9.79
N VAL A 6 2.89 -17.72 -10.66
CA VAL A 6 2.51 -16.36 -10.29
C VAL A 6 1.22 -16.34 -9.46
N ASP A 7 0.31 -17.30 -9.64
CA ASP A 7 -0.91 -17.39 -8.82
C ASP A 7 -0.60 -17.62 -7.34
N VAL A 8 0.49 -18.35 -7.05
CA VAL A 8 0.96 -18.54 -5.68
C VAL A 8 1.47 -17.21 -5.09
N VAL A 9 2.07 -16.35 -5.91
CA VAL A 9 2.47 -14.99 -5.50
C VAL A 9 1.23 -14.17 -5.17
N HIS A 10 0.22 -14.14 -6.05
CA HIS A 10 -1.03 -13.43 -5.79
C HIS A 10 -1.70 -13.88 -4.50
N ARG A 11 -1.83 -15.20 -4.30
CA ARG A 11 -2.41 -15.76 -3.07
C ARG A 11 -1.66 -15.30 -1.84
N ILE A 12 -0.33 -15.38 -1.83
CA ILE A 12 0.48 -14.92 -0.68
C ILE A 12 0.27 -13.42 -0.43
N VAL A 13 0.18 -12.60 -1.49
CA VAL A 13 -0.05 -11.16 -1.33
C VAL A 13 -1.42 -10.86 -0.72
N TYR A 14 -2.48 -11.55 -1.15
CA TYR A 14 -3.83 -11.33 -0.64
C TYR A 14 -4.07 -11.94 0.76
N ASP A 15 -3.47 -13.10 1.05
CA ASP A 15 -3.64 -13.80 2.34
C ASP A 15 -2.79 -13.18 3.47
N ALA A 16 -1.89 -12.26 3.16
CA ALA A 16 -0.96 -11.69 4.13
C ALA A 16 -1.56 -10.52 4.92
N GLU A 17 -1.18 -10.46 6.20
CA GLU A 17 -1.39 -9.31 7.07
C GLU A 17 -0.06 -8.59 7.25
N TYR A 18 0.00 -7.35 6.77
CA TYR A 18 1.23 -6.56 6.75
C TYR A 18 1.24 -5.58 7.91
N LEU A 19 2.14 -5.78 8.87
CA LEU A 19 2.34 -4.85 9.99
C LEU A 19 3.15 -3.64 9.54
N VAL A 20 2.61 -2.44 9.72
CA VAL A 20 3.29 -1.17 9.45
C VAL A 20 4.35 -0.91 10.53
N LEU A 21 5.61 -0.82 10.11
CA LEU A 21 6.77 -0.61 10.98
C LEU A 21 7.27 0.84 10.95
N GLY A 22 6.86 1.61 9.96
CA GLY A 22 7.21 3.02 9.81
C GLY A 22 6.52 3.66 8.62
N LEU A 23 6.59 4.99 8.55
CA LEU A 23 5.98 5.81 7.50
C LEU A 23 7.05 6.66 6.82
N GLY A 24 6.81 7.02 5.56
CA GLY A 24 7.76 7.75 4.73
C GLY A 24 8.80 6.86 4.04
N ASP A 25 8.46 5.61 3.70
CA ASP A 25 9.23 4.80 2.74
C ASP A 25 8.50 4.83 1.38
N VAL A 26 8.57 5.90 0.58
CA VAL A 26 9.55 7.00 0.66
C VAL A 26 8.94 8.37 1.01
N TYR A 27 7.68 8.65 0.69
CA TYR A 27 7.06 9.96 0.90
C TYR A 27 5.60 9.83 1.38
N LEU A 28 5.05 10.92 1.94
CA LEU A 28 3.63 11.10 2.21
C LEU A 28 2.92 9.88 2.84
N GLY A 29 3.36 9.47 4.02
CA GLY A 29 2.73 8.37 4.76
C GLY A 29 2.95 6.97 4.15
N ALA A 30 3.78 6.83 3.11
CA ALA A 30 4.10 5.54 2.52
C ALA A 30 4.64 4.57 3.58
N PRO A 31 4.01 3.41 3.80
CA PRO A 31 4.43 2.51 4.85
C PRO A 31 5.67 1.73 4.42
N VAL A 32 6.53 1.41 5.39
CA VAL A 32 7.33 0.19 5.34
C VAL A 32 6.61 -0.85 6.20
N ALA A 33 6.13 -1.92 5.58
CA ALA A 33 5.38 -2.97 6.25
C ALA A 33 5.97 -4.35 5.97
N THR A 34 5.72 -5.33 6.83
CA THR A 34 6.15 -6.71 6.59
C THR A 34 5.07 -7.70 7.01
N PRO A 35 4.95 -8.86 6.33
CA PRO A 35 4.01 -9.89 6.76
C PRO A 35 4.28 -10.36 8.18
N LEU A 36 3.21 -10.44 8.99
CA LEU A 36 3.24 -11.04 10.32
C LEU A 36 3.60 -12.53 10.24
N ASP A 37 2.96 -13.27 9.33
CA ASP A 37 3.32 -14.66 9.04
C ASP A 37 4.63 -14.71 8.25
N PRO A 38 5.71 -15.32 8.80
CA PRO A 38 6.98 -15.44 8.09
C PRO A 38 6.88 -16.19 6.75
N ARG A 39 5.88 -17.06 6.58
CA ARG A 39 5.63 -17.81 5.34
C ARG A 39 5.15 -16.92 4.20
N HIS A 40 4.63 -15.73 4.50
CA HIS A 40 4.17 -14.76 3.52
C HIS A 40 5.26 -13.77 3.08
N ARG A 41 6.48 -13.90 3.60
CA ARG A 41 7.62 -13.04 3.24
C ARG A 41 8.18 -13.42 1.87
N LEU A 42 7.57 -12.86 0.82
CA LEU A 42 8.14 -12.85 -0.51
C LEU A 42 9.40 -11.97 -0.50
N VAL A 43 10.54 -12.53 -0.89
CA VAL A 43 11.81 -11.80 -0.93
C VAL A 43 12.15 -11.41 -2.36
N THR A 44 12.30 -10.12 -2.61
CA THR A 44 12.71 -9.57 -3.91
C THR A 44 13.90 -8.63 -3.77
N THR A 45 14.64 -8.37 -4.85
CA THR A 45 15.61 -7.27 -4.86
C THR A 45 14.91 -5.95 -5.12
N LYS A 46 15.48 -4.85 -4.61
CA LYS A 46 15.16 -3.52 -5.12
C LYS A 46 15.83 -3.33 -6.50
N TYR A 47 15.27 -2.43 -7.30
CA TYR A 47 15.80 -2.06 -8.61
C TYR A 47 17.22 -1.50 -8.52
N ASN A 48 18.01 -1.72 -9.58
CA ASN A 48 19.34 -1.12 -9.76
C ASN A 48 19.52 -0.69 -11.24
N PRO A 49 19.45 0.61 -11.57
CA PRO A 49 19.14 1.74 -10.69
C PRO A 49 17.65 1.78 -10.31
N ALA A 50 17.29 2.52 -9.27
CA ALA A 50 15.90 2.80 -8.94
C ALA A 50 15.17 3.52 -10.09
N ARG A 51 13.85 3.31 -10.21
CA ARG A 51 13.04 4.06 -11.17
C ARG A 51 12.99 5.53 -10.78
N THR A 52 12.99 6.39 -11.78
CA THR A 52 12.79 7.84 -11.62
C THR A 52 11.31 8.21 -11.47
N TRP A 53 10.39 7.33 -11.89
CA TRP A 53 8.95 7.53 -11.76
C TRP A 53 8.22 6.23 -11.40
N THR A 54 7.22 6.35 -10.53
CA THR A 54 6.35 5.30 -10.00
C THR A 54 4.96 5.94 -9.83
N PRO A 55 3.88 5.29 -10.29
CA PRO A 55 2.55 5.87 -10.18
C PRO A 55 2.08 5.92 -8.73
N GLU A 56 1.24 6.92 -8.44
CA GLU A 56 0.59 7.08 -7.14
C GLU A 56 -0.16 5.80 -6.73
N ASN A 57 0.06 5.40 -5.49
CA ASN A 57 -0.43 4.21 -4.78
C ASN A 57 -0.13 2.90 -5.48
N ALA A 58 0.95 2.85 -6.28
CA ALA A 58 1.56 1.57 -6.59
C ALA A 58 1.90 0.84 -5.29
N VAL A 59 1.74 -0.48 -5.30
CA VAL A 59 2.13 -1.37 -4.21
C VAL A 59 3.34 -2.15 -4.67
N GLY A 60 4.37 -2.20 -3.83
CA GLY A 60 5.60 -2.90 -4.17
C GLY A 60 6.22 -3.68 -3.03
N ILE A 61 7.04 -4.68 -3.39
CA ILE A 61 7.85 -5.49 -2.48
C ILE A 61 9.34 -5.27 -2.77
N GLY A 62 10.14 -5.03 -1.72
CA GLY A 62 11.59 -4.83 -1.80
C GLY A 62 12.27 -5.40 -0.57
N GLY A 63 13.12 -6.40 -0.75
CA GLY A 63 13.46 -7.31 0.34
C GLY A 63 12.21 -8.12 0.73
N ALA A 64 11.93 -8.21 2.02
CA ALA A 64 10.71 -8.81 2.58
C ALA A 64 9.67 -7.76 3.04
N TYR A 65 9.82 -6.52 2.55
CA TYR A 65 9.00 -5.38 2.95
C TYR A 65 8.06 -4.96 1.83
N LEU A 66 6.87 -4.54 2.23
CA LEU A 66 5.85 -3.93 1.39
C LEU A 66 5.86 -2.42 1.56
N CYS A 67 5.63 -1.70 0.46
CA CYS A 67 5.45 -0.26 0.39
C CYS A 67 4.21 0.09 -0.45
N ILE A 68 3.54 1.18 -0.10
CA ILE A 68 2.53 1.86 -0.92
C ILE A 68 3.04 3.25 -1.23
N TYR A 69 3.19 3.61 -2.51
CA TYR A 69 3.71 4.91 -2.92
C TYR A 69 2.65 6.01 -2.74
N GLY A 70 2.70 6.80 -1.67
CA GLY A 70 1.67 7.83 -1.36
C GLY A 70 1.51 8.95 -2.39
N MET A 71 2.50 9.13 -3.27
CA MET A 71 2.49 10.09 -4.39
C MET A 71 3.25 9.52 -5.58
N GLU A 72 3.12 10.16 -6.75
CA GLU A 72 4.03 9.90 -7.86
C GLU A 72 5.47 10.29 -7.48
N GLY A 73 6.45 9.46 -7.83
CA GLY A 73 7.85 9.74 -7.49
C GLY A 73 8.82 8.60 -7.80
N PRO A 74 10.10 8.73 -7.44
CA PRO A 74 11.09 7.67 -7.63
C PRO A 74 10.78 6.45 -6.74
N GLY A 75 11.23 5.26 -7.16
CA GLY A 75 10.94 4.04 -6.43
C GLY A 75 11.77 2.83 -6.86
N GLY A 76 12.15 2.00 -5.87
CA GLY A 76 12.97 0.81 -6.08
C GLY A 76 12.28 -0.52 -5.84
N TYR A 77 11.05 -0.56 -5.32
CA TYR A 77 10.37 -1.82 -4.99
C TYR A 77 9.81 -2.47 -6.26
N GLN A 78 9.76 -3.80 -6.32
CA GLN A 78 9.12 -4.56 -7.38
C GLN A 78 7.60 -4.38 -7.30
N PHE A 79 6.93 -4.04 -8.39
CA PHE A 79 5.48 -3.85 -8.35
C PHE A 79 4.73 -5.17 -8.20
N VAL A 80 3.69 -5.14 -7.36
CA VAL A 80 2.77 -6.26 -7.16
C VAL A 80 1.31 -5.86 -7.37
N GLY A 81 1.01 -4.55 -7.43
CA GLY A 81 -0.34 -4.06 -7.64
C GLY A 81 -0.44 -2.54 -7.49
N ARG A 82 -1.68 -2.05 -7.34
CA ARG A 82 -2.02 -0.66 -7.07
C ARG A 82 -3.23 -0.60 -6.15
N THR A 83 -3.32 0.42 -5.32
CA THR A 83 -4.41 0.60 -4.34
C THR A 83 -4.98 2.02 -4.39
N THR A 84 -5.87 2.34 -3.45
CA THR A 84 -6.42 3.66 -3.20
C THR A 84 -5.45 4.56 -2.44
N GLN A 85 -5.83 5.83 -2.27
CA GLN A 85 -5.00 6.84 -1.63
C GLN A 85 -4.81 6.56 -0.14
N ILE A 86 -3.55 6.54 0.29
CA ILE A 86 -3.15 6.49 1.71
C ILE A 86 -2.79 7.87 2.27
N TRP A 87 -2.93 8.91 1.45
CA TRP A 87 -2.66 10.30 1.80
C TRP A 87 -3.81 11.19 1.32
N ASN A 88 -4.33 12.04 2.21
CA ASN A 88 -5.40 12.98 1.92
C ASN A 88 -4.85 14.25 1.25
N HIS A 89 -4.90 14.30 -0.08
CA HIS A 89 -4.52 15.48 -0.87
C HIS A 89 -5.47 16.67 -0.71
N ARG A 90 -6.62 16.50 -0.05
CA ARG A 90 -7.58 17.57 0.22
C ARG A 90 -7.40 18.21 1.59
N HIS A 91 -6.52 17.67 2.44
CA HIS A 91 -6.28 18.19 3.78
C HIS A 91 -6.01 19.71 3.75
N PRO A 92 -6.67 20.52 4.60
CA PRO A 92 -7.43 20.15 5.80
C PRO A 92 -8.94 19.91 5.59
N LEU A 93 -9.44 19.74 4.36
CA LEU A 93 -10.83 19.35 4.15
C LEU A 93 -11.10 17.93 4.66
N VAL A 94 -12.29 17.73 5.23
CA VAL A 94 -12.77 16.41 5.69
C VAL A 94 -12.80 15.45 4.50
N ALA A 95 -12.19 14.29 4.70
CA ALA A 95 -12.25 13.14 3.81
C ALA A 95 -12.54 11.90 4.65
N GLN A 96 -13.49 11.08 4.21
CA GLN A 96 -13.87 9.87 4.95
C GLN A 96 -12.67 8.92 5.12
N GLY A 97 -12.52 8.37 6.32
CA GLY A 97 -11.41 7.47 6.68
C GLY A 97 -10.11 8.16 7.10
N PHE A 98 -9.98 9.48 6.95
CA PHE A 98 -8.82 10.25 7.40
C PHE A 98 -9.15 11.07 8.64
N GLU A 99 -8.20 11.15 9.57
CA GLU A 99 -8.34 12.04 10.73
C GLU A 99 -8.23 13.51 10.33
N PRO A 100 -9.01 14.42 10.96
CA PRO A 100 -8.91 15.85 10.70
C PRO A 100 -7.52 16.45 10.95
N GLU A 101 -6.79 15.90 11.93
CA GLU A 101 -5.52 16.44 12.40
C GLU A 101 -4.35 16.14 11.47
N HIS A 102 -4.45 15.09 10.64
CA HIS A 102 -3.33 14.67 9.81
C HIS A 102 -3.72 14.04 8.46
N PRO A 103 -2.91 14.23 7.42
CA PRO A 103 -3.23 13.74 6.07
C PRO A 103 -2.86 12.27 5.81
N TRP A 104 -2.08 11.58 6.66
CA TRP A 104 -1.73 10.17 6.45
C TRP A 104 -2.82 9.24 6.99
N LEU A 105 -3.11 8.17 6.26
CA LEU A 105 -4.10 7.16 6.64
C LEU A 105 -3.54 6.18 7.70
N LEU A 106 -2.31 5.72 7.48
CA LEU A 106 -1.70 4.63 8.24
C LEU A 106 -0.88 5.15 9.42
N ARG A 107 -0.82 4.37 10.49
CA ARG A 107 -0.06 4.61 11.72
C ARG A 107 0.91 3.45 11.98
N PHE A 108 1.83 3.68 12.91
CA PHE A 108 2.69 2.59 13.40
C PHE A 108 1.83 1.48 14.00
N PHE A 109 2.17 0.23 13.67
CA PHE A 109 1.49 -0.99 14.10
C PHE A 109 0.10 -1.25 13.51
N ASP A 110 -0.37 -0.42 12.58
CA ASP A 110 -1.54 -0.77 11.76
C ASP A 110 -1.25 -2.05 10.96
N ARG A 111 -2.32 -2.80 10.65
CA ARG A 111 -2.26 -4.00 9.82
C ARG A 111 -2.97 -3.73 8.50
N ILE A 112 -2.27 -3.95 7.40
CA ILE A 112 -2.84 -3.84 6.05
C ILE A 112 -3.22 -5.24 5.57
N GLN A 113 -4.43 -5.36 5.04
CA GLN A 113 -4.94 -6.54 4.35
C GLN A 113 -5.47 -6.13 2.97
N TRP A 114 -5.43 -7.06 2.02
CA TRP A 114 -5.83 -6.80 0.64
C TRP A 114 -7.00 -7.68 0.24
N TYR A 115 -7.88 -7.13 -0.59
CA TYR A 115 -8.87 -7.90 -1.33
C TYR A 115 -8.73 -7.58 -2.83
N PRO A 116 -8.98 -8.56 -3.70
CA PRO A 116 -8.87 -8.35 -5.14
C PRO A 116 -10.05 -7.51 -5.65
N VAL A 117 -9.74 -6.56 -6.53
CA VAL A 117 -10.72 -5.77 -7.30
C VAL A 117 -10.33 -5.77 -8.77
N SER A 118 -11.30 -5.48 -9.64
CA SER A 118 -11.00 -5.25 -11.05
C SER A 118 -10.26 -3.91 -11.26
N ALA A 119 -9.61 -3.75 -12.42
CA ALA A 119 -8.96 -2.49 -12.75
C ALA A 119 -9.96 -1.31 -12.88
N GLU A 120 -11.17 -1.58 -13.38
CA GLU A 120 -12.25 -0.60 -13.51
C GLU A 120 -12.78 -0.19 -12.14
N GLU A 121 -13.08 -1.17 -11.28
CA GLU A 121 -13.49 -0.94 -9.90
C GLU A 121 -12.45 -0.15 -9.10
N LEU A 122 -11.15 -0.45 -9.28
CA LEU A 122 -10.09 0.33 -8.65
C LEU A 122 -10.08 1.80 -9.10
N LEU A 123 -10.42 2.09 -10.37
CA LEU A 123 -10.51 3.47 -10.85
C LEU A 123 -11.67 4.22 -10.19
N ASP A 124 -12.81 3.56 -10.03
CA ASP A 124 -13.98 4.14 -9.34
C ASP A 124 -13.66 4.42 -7.87
N LEU A 125 -13.09 3.44 -7.16
CA LEU A 125 -12.67 3.60 -5.76
C LEU A 125 -11.67 4.75 -5.60
N ARG A 126 -10.70 4.87 -6.51
CA ARG A 126 -9.71 5.97 -6.51
C ARG A 126 -10.36 7.33 -6.79
N ALA A 127 -11.36 7.38 -7.67
CA ALA A 127 -12.10 8.61 -7.95
C ALA A 127 -12.91 9.08 -6.73
N ASP A 128 -13.53 8.15 -6.00
CA ASP A 128 -14.27 8.44 -4.77
C ASP A 128 -13.35 8.93 -3.64
N MET A 129 -12.20 8.28 -3.47
CA MET A 129 -11.16 8.69 -2.53
C MET A 129 -10.64 10.10 -2.83
N ALA A 130 -10.32 10.40 -4.10
CA ALA A 130 -9.92 11.73 -4.53
C ALA A 130 -11.02 12.79 -4.30
N ALA A 131 -12.29 12.38 -4.36
CA ALA A 131 -13.42 13.25 -4.06
C ALA A 131 -13.76 13.37 -2.56
N GLY A 132 -13.02 12.70 -1.67
CA GLY A 132 -13.21 12.74 -0.22
C GLY A 132 -14.40 11.94 0.31
N ARG A 133 -15.05 11.14 -0.55
CA ARG A 133 -16.21 10.29 -0.24
C ARG A 133 -15.92 8.79 -0.31
N GLY A 134 -14.68 8.43 -0.67
CA GLY A 134 -14.23 7.04 -0.69
C GLY A 134 -14.07 6.50 0.72
N GLN A 135 -14.26 5.19 0.86
CA GLN A 135 -14.17 4.51 2.13
C GLN A 135 -13.21 3.33 2.02
N VAL A 136 -12.38 3.18 3.04
CA VAL A 136 -11.63 1.96 3.33
C VAL A 136 -12.20 1.33 4.60
N GLU A 137 -12.19 0.01 4.69
CA GLU A 137 -12.57 -0.69 5.91
C GLU A 137 -11.45 -0.54 6.95
N ILE A 138 -11.77 0.07 8.08
CA ILE A 138 -10.86 0.28 9.20
C ILE A 138 -11.57 -0.22 10.45
N THR A 139 -10.91 -1.11 11.17
CA THR A 139 -11.39 -1.66 12.44
C THR A 139 -10.31 -1.49 13.50
N ASP A 140 -10.69 -1.02 14.69
CA ASP A 140 -9.77 -0.94 15.81
C ASP A 140 -9.26 -2.34 16.19
N GLY A 141 -7.94 -2.49 16.20
CA GLY A 141 -7.26 -3.70 16.65
C GLY A 141 -7.02 -3.69 18.17
N THR A 142 -6.52 -4.83 18.67
CA THR A 142 -6.04 -5.02 20.06
C THR A 142 -4.53 -5.07 20.12
#